data_AF-A0A8T0PWK6-F1
#
_entry.id   AF-A0A8T0PWK6-F1
#
_cell.length_a   1.000
_cell.length_b   1.000
_cell.length_c   1.000
_cell.angle_alpha   90.00
_cell.angle_beta   90.00
_cell.angle_gamma   90.00
#
_symmetry.space_group_name_H-M   'P 1'
#
loop_
_entity.id
_entity.type
_entity.pdbx_description
1 polymer ?
#
loop_
_entity_poly.entity_id
_entity_poly.type
_entity_poly.pdbx_seq_one_letter_code
_entity_poly.pdbx_strand_id
1 'polypeptide(L)'
;MVIYLAMAIELPTWAVKAIDKIRRSFSWRGRRDAKGGHCLIAWPKVCRTKELGGLGISDLKSLGIALRVRWPWLKKSEPDKPWASLPLQVSKEVEYLLSLAIITEVGDGANTLFWKGKWLAGRSIQDLAPNLYSLVPKRKANRRKVVDALVDENRVADIQGEISLEALWEYLDLWDTLTEVELQDGASDKHIWRLSSSGVYTTKSAYDALFEGAISFAPYEHI
;
A
#
# COMPACT_ATOMS: atom_id res chain seq x y z
N MET A 1 -4.87 -24.35 -0.44
CA MET A 1 -4.81 -24.15 -1.91
C MET A 1 -5.16 -22.72 -2.33
N VAL A 2 -6.26 -22.11 -1.83
CA VAL A 2 -6.68 -20.74 -2.24
C VAL A 2 -5.66 -19.64 -1.92
N ILE A 3 -4.93 -19.74 -0.79
CA ILE A 3 -3.96 -18.72 -0.35
C ILE A 3 -2.84 -18.52 -1.40
N TYR A 4 -2.27 -19.61 -1.93
CA TYR A 4 -1.20 -19.53 -2.94
C TYR A 4 -1.69 -18.85 -4.22
N LEU A 5 -2.91 -19.18 -4.67
CA LEU A 5 -3.52 -18.52 -5.83
C LEU A 5 -3.80 -17.04 -5.55
N ALA A 6 -4.39 -16.70 -4.41
CA ALA A 6 -4.69 -15.30 -4.06
C ALA A 6 -3.43 -14.44 -3.87
N MET A 7 -2.31 -15.07 -3.47
CA MET A 7 -0.99 -14.43 -3.36
C MET A 7 -0.33 -14.18 -4.72
N ALA A 8 -0.60 -15.04 -5.71
CA ALA A 8 -0.02 -14.93 -7.05
C ALA A 8 -0.86 -14.06 -8.00
N ILE A 9 -2.18 -14.17 -7.92
CA ILE A 9 -3.11 -13.54 -8.87
C ILE A 9 -4.31 -12.89 -8.17
N GLU A 10 -4.91 -11.92 -8.86
CA GLU A 10 -6.21 -11.42 -8.47
C GLU A 10 -7.31 -12.43 -8.81
N LEU A 11 -8.01 -12.90 -7.77
CA LEU A 11 -9.11 -13.83 -7.96
C LEU A 11 -10.26 -13.13 -8.69
N PRO A 12 -10.77 -13.70 -9.80
CA PRO A 12 -11.93 -13.15 -10.47
C PRO A 12 -13.13 -13.04 -9.54
N THR A 13 -13.97 -12.03 -9.77
CA THR A 13 -15.15 -11.77 -8.93
C THR A 13 -16.11 -12.96 -8.84
N TRP A 14 -16.26 -13.74 -9.92
CA TRP A 14 -17.07 -14.97 -9.90
C TRP A 14 -16.48 -16.04 -8.98
N ALA A 15 -15.15 -16.16 -8.93
CA ALA A 15 -14.47 -17.15 -8.09
C ALA A 15 -14.61 -16.79 -6.62
N VAL A 16 -14.42 -15.51 -6.28
CA VAL A 16 -14.70 -14.99 -4.92
C VAL A 16 -16.14 -15.28 -4.51
N LYS A 17 -17.11 -14.94 -5.36
CA LYS A 17 -18.54 -15.22 -5.11
C LYS A 17 -18.84 -16.71 -4.93
N ALA A 18 -18.23 -17.58 -5.73
CA ALA A 18 -18.41 -19.03 -5.64
C ALA A 18 -17.84 -19.60 -4.35
N ILE A 19 -16.62 -19.19 -3.97
CA ILE A 19 -15.99 -19.61 -2.70
C ILE A 19 -16.81 -19.10 -1.51
N ASP A 20 -17.23 -17.84 -1.53
CA ASP A 20 -18.06 -17.27 -0.46
C ASP A 20 -19.45 -17.89 -0.40
N LYS A 21 -20.01 -18.36 -1.52
CA LYS A 21 -21.25 -19.14 -1.50
C LYS A 21 -21.04 -20.43 -0.68
N ILE A 22 -19.95 -21.17 -0.94
CA ILE A 22 -19.64 -22.41 -0.22
C ILE A 22 -19.40 -22.12 1.28
N ARG A 23 -18.57 -21.12 1.60
CA ARG A 23 -18.25 -20.73 3.00
C ARG A 23 -19.50 -20.34 3.78
N ARG A 24 -20.41 -19.58 3.15
CA ARG A 24 -21.72 -19.21 3.73
C ARG A 24 -22.63 -20.39 3.95
N SER A 25 -22.80 -21.24 2.94
CA SER A 25 -23.71 -22.38 3.03
C SER A 25 -23.26 -23.37 4.11
N PHE A 26 -21.94 -23.57 4.23
CA PHE A 26 -21.35 -24.35 5.32
C PHE A 26 -21.63 -23.71 6.68
N SER A 27 -21.34 -22.42 6.85
CA SER A 27 -21.46 -21.73 8.14
C SER A 27 -22.90 -21.68 8.67
N TRP A 28 -23.87 -21.43 7.79
CA TRP A 28 -25.27 -21.22 8.19
C TRP A 28 -26.14 -22.48 8.17
N ARG A 29 -25.76 -23.50 7.38
CA ARG A 29 -26.62 -24.66 7.15
C ARG A 29 -25.89 -26.01 7.21
N GLY A 30 -24.57 -26.02 7.25
CA GLY A 30 -23.78 -27.26 7.14
C GLY A 30 -24.01 -28.05 5.85
N ARG A 31 -24.55 -27.41 4.79
CA ARG A 31 -24.88 -28.04 3.50
C ARG A 31 -24.32 -27.23 2.33
N ARG A 32 -24.33 -27.78 1.12
CA ARG A 32 -23.81 -27.10 -0.09
C ARG A 32 -24.55 -25.80 -0.44
N ASP A 33 -25.85 -25.75 -0.18
CA ASP A 33 -26.69 -24.59 -0.53
C ASP A 33 -27.43 -24.02 0.68
N ALA A 34 -27.30 -22.70 0.87
CA ALA A 34 -28.13 -21.89 1.74
C ALA A 34 -28.99 -20.91 0.93
N LYS A 35 -30.26 -20.73 1.33
CA LYS A 35 -31.18 -19.70 0.85
C LYS A 35 -31.08 -18.45 1.73
N GLY A 36 -31.59 -17.30 1.26
CA GLY A 36 -31.50 -16.02 1.97
C GLY A 36 -31.97 -16.06 3.43
N GLY A 37 -33.06 -16.77 3.72
CA GLY A 37 -33.59 -16.92 5.08
C GLY A 37 -32.74 -17.78 6.03
N HIS A 38 -31.64 -18.38 5.57
CA HIS A 38 -30.69 -19.09 6.43
C HIS A 38 -29.55 -18.20 6.92
N CYS A 39 -29.31 -17.04 6.29
CA CYS A 39 -28.22 -16.15 6.66
C CYS A 39 -28.73 -15.11 7.66
N LEU A 40 -28.43 -15.29 8.95
CA LEU A 40 -28.85 -14.35 10.01
C LEU A 40 -28.10 -13.02 9.94
N ILE A 41 -26.87 -13.03 9.39
CA ILE A 41 -26.00 -11.86 9.31
C ILE A 41 -25.45 -11.73 7.89
N ALA A 42 -25.41 -10.50 7.38
CA ALA A 42 -24.80 -10.19 6.08
C ALA A 42 -23.33 -10.62 6.05
N TRP A 43 -22.92 -11.29 4.97
CA TRP A 43 -21.57 -11.87 4.86
C TRP A 43 -20.41 -10.89 5.03
N PRO A 44 -20.47 -9.65 4.50
CA PRO A 44 -19.41 -8.68 4.75
C PRO A 44 -19.26 -8.31 6.24
N LYS A 45 -20.33 -8.38 7.05
CA LYS A 45 -20.25 -8.18 8.50
C LYS A 45 -19.60 -9.40 9.18
N VAL A 46 -19.98 -10.61 8.76
CA VAL A 46 -19.36 -11.86 9.22
C VAL A 46 -17.85 -11.86 8.97
N CYS A 47 -17.42 -11.30 7.84
CA CYS A 47 -16.03 -11.31 7.42
C CYS A 47 -15.12 -10.27 8.11
N ARG A 48 -15.67 -9.47 9.05
CA ARG A 48 -14.87 -8.54 9.84
C ARG A 48 -14.05 -9.27 10.91
N THR A 49 -13.05 -8.59 11.45
CA THR A 49 -12.32 -9.05 12.63
C THR A 49 -13.28 -9.16 13.83
N LYS A 50 -12.92 -9.99 14.82
CA LYS A 50 -13.74 -10.18 16.03
C LYS A 50 -13.91 -8.87 16.80
N GLU A 51 -12.87 -8.05 16.84
CA GLU A 51 -12.85 -6.71 17.44
C GLU A 51 -13.87 -5.76 16.77
N LEU A 52 -14.16 -5.97 15.48
CA LEU A 52 -15.15 -5.21 14.72
C LEU A 52 -16.54 -5.87 14.67
N GLY A 53 -16.79 -6.88 15.53
CA GLY A 53 -18.07 -7.58 15.62
C GLY A 53 -18.29 -8.70 14.59
N GLY A 54 -17.25 -9.10 13.85
CA GLY A 54 -17.32 -10.22 12.91
C GLY A 54 -16.99 -11.58 13.54
N LEU A 55 -17.05 -12.65 12.74
CA LEU A 55 -16.71 -14.01 13.19
C LEU A 55 -15.21 -14.34 13.02
N GLY A 56 -14.41 -13.40 12.51
CA GLY A 56 -13.00 -13.64 12.20
C GLY A 56 -12.78 -14.47 10.93
N ILE A 57 -13.80 -14.60 10.07
CA ILE A 57 -13.68 -15.21 8.75
C ILE A 57 -13.07 -14.18 7.81
N SER A 58 -11.94 -14.46 7.15
CA SER A 58 -11.33 -13.44 6.29
C SER A 58 -12.20 -13.09 5.08
N ASP A 59 -12.35 -11.79 4.81
CA ASP A 59 -12.83 -11.27 3.52
C ASP A 59 -11.81 -11.62 2.43
N LEU A 60 -12.24 -12.33 1.39
CA LEU A 60 -11.31 -12.84 0.36
C LEU A 60 -10.70 -11.73 -0.49
N LYS A 61 -11.41 -10.61 -0.68
CA LYS A 61 -10.90 -9.48 -1.46
C LYS A 61 -9.79 -8.77 -0.67
N SER A 62 -10.07 -8.41 0.57
CA SER A 62 -9.09 -7.76 1.47
C SER A 62 -7.89 -8.67 1.74
N LEU A 63 -8.13 -9.98 1.97
CA LEU A 63 -7.04 -10.95 2.14
C LEU A 63 -6.19 -11.07 0.88
N GLY A 64 -6.81 -11.07 -0.30
CA GLY A 64 -6.10 -11.09 -1.57
C GLY A 64 -5.20 -9.86 -1.77
N ILE A 65 -5.69 -8.66 -1.44
CA ILE A 65 -4.89 -7.43 -1.47
C ILE A 65 -3.71 -7.57 -0.51
N ALA A 66 -3.98 -7.91 0.76
CA ALA A 66 -2.96 -8.05 1.78
C ALA A 66 -1.88 -9.05 1.36
N LEU A 67 -2.24 -10.23 0.82
CA LEU A 67 -1.28 -11.23 0.34
C LEU A 67 -0.39 -10.71 -0.79
N ARG A 68 -0.97 -9.98 -1.76
CA ARG A 68 -0.23 -9.50 -2.95
C ARG A 68 0.72 -8.34 -2.67
N VAL A 69 0.49 -7.55 -1.62
CA VAL A 69 1.45 -6.52 -1.13
C VAL A 69 2.83 -7.10 -0.83
N ARG A 70 2.90 -8.40 -0.48
CA ARG A 70 4.16 -9.10 -0.21
C ARG A 70 5.20 -8.92 -1.31
N TRP A 71 4.80 -9.04 -2.58
CA TRP A 71 5.78 -9.08 -3.67
C TRP A 71 6.42 -7.71 -3.95
N PRO A 72 5.64 -6.61 -4.08
CA PRO A 72 6.24 -5.28 -4.21
C PRO A 72 7.04 -4.88 -2.96
N TRP A 73 6.61 -5.28 -1.76
CA TRP A 73 7.40 -5.08 -0.55
C TRP A 73 8.76 -5.76 -0.65
N LEU A 74 8.81 -7.06 -0.95
CA LEU A 74 10.07 -7.81 -1.08
C LEU A 74 10.96 -7.27 -2.19
N LYS A 75 10.38 -6.86 -3.32
CA LYS A 75 11.13 -6.21 -4.40
C LYS A 75 11.83 -4.93 -3.93
N LYS A 76 11.22 -4.22 -2.98
CA LYS A 76 11.77 -2.97 -2.45
C LYS A 76 12.74 -3.23 -1.29
N SER A 77 12.39 -4.09 -0.34
CA SER A 77 13.21 -4.35 0.87
C SER A 77 14.39 -5.30 0.62
N GLU A 78 14.31 -6.14 -0.41
CA GLU A 78 15.33 -7.15 -0.72
C GLU A 78 15.62 -7.17 -2.24
N PRO A 79 16.15 -6.07 -2.80
CA PRO A 79 16.31 -5.88 -4.24
C PRO A 79 17.30 -6.87 -4.88
N ASP A 80 18.25 -7.41 -4.10
CA ASP A 80 19.28 -8.34 -4.61
C ASP A 80 18.80 -9.79 -4.73
N LYS A 81 17.58 -10.08 -4.28
CA LYS A 81 17.04 -11.44 -4.31
C LYS A 81 16.45 -11.78 -5.68
N PRO A 82 16.44 -13.08 -6.09
CA PRO A 82 15.95 -13.48 -7.41
C PRO A 82 14.51 -13.06 -7.73
N TRP A 83 13.66 -12.87 -6.72
CA TRP A 83 12.26 -12.47 -6.91
C TRP A 83 12.08 -10.96 -7.22
N ALA A 84 13.11 -10.12 -7.02
CA ALA A 84 13.00 -8.69 -7.26
C ALA A 84 12.77 -8.34 -8.74
N SER A 85 13.21 -9.21 -9.66
CA SER A 85 13.05 -9.05 -11.11
C SER A 85 11.74 -9.64 -11.65
N LEU A 86 10.89 -10.25 -10.82
CA LEU A 86 9.64 -10.84 -11.29
C LEU A 86 8.72 -9.76 -11.89
N PRO A 87 8.02 -10.05 -13.01
CA PRO A 87 7.01 -9.17 -13.55
C PRO A 87 5.80 -9.16 -12.62
N LEU A 88 5.70 -8.14 -11.77
CA LEU A 88 4.60 -7.99 -10.82
C LEU A 88 3.47 -7.22 -11.47
N GLN A 89 2.28 -7.83 -11.52
CA GLN A 89 1.03 -7.12 -11.79
C GLN A 89 0.51 -6.57 -10.46
N VAL A 90 0.56 -5.25 -10.30
CA VAL A 90 0.13 -4.57 -9.08
C VAL A 90 -1.19 -3.87 -9.35
N SER A 91 -2.25 -4.25 -8.62
CA SER A 91 -3.53 -3.56 -8.72
C SER A 91 -3.47 -2.20 -8.01
N LYS A 92 -4.37 -1.28 -8.35
CA LYS A 92 -4.40 0.06 -7.73
C LYS A 92 -4.54 -0.01 -6.21
N GLU A 93 -5.36 -0.93 -5.70
CA GLU A 93 -5.53 -1.14 -4.26
C GLU A 93 -4.23 -1.54 -3.56
N VAL A 94 -3.42 -2.37 -4.21
CA VAL A 94 -2.10 -2.76 -3.69
C VAL A 94 -1.15 -1.56 -3.74
N GLU A 95 -1.15 -0.78 -4.82
CA GLU A 95 -0.34 0.45 -4.93
C GLU A 95 -0.70 1.48 -3.85
N TYR A 96 -1.99 1.70 -3.59
CA TYR A 96 -2.45 2.61 -2.54
C TYR A 96 -2.04 2.15 -1.15
N LEU A 97 -2.17 0.85 -0.85
CA LEU A 97 -1.75 0.33 0.45
C LEU A 97 -0.23 0.46 0.63
N LEU A 98 0.56 0.18 -0.42
CA LEU A 98 2.02 0.38 -0.38
C LEU A 98 2.41 1.84 -0.17
N SER A 99 1.79 2.77 -0.89
CA SER A 99 2.08 4.20 -0.75
C SER A 99 1.70 4.72 0.64
N LEU A 100 0.66 4.16 1.26
CA LEU A 100 0.30 4.47 2.64
C LEU A 100 1.33 3.89 3.63
N ALA A 101 1.70 2.62 3.44
CA ALA A 101 2.36 1.81 4.45
C ALA A 101 3.90 1.92 4.49
N ILE A 102 4.54 2.32 3.39
CA ILE A 102 5.99 2.33 3.29
C ILE A 102 6.54 3.74 3.53
N ILE A 103 7.45 3.83 4.50
CA ILE A 103 8.34 4.98 4.70
C ILE A 103 9.77 4.52 4.40
N THR A 104 10.63 5.42 3.93
CA THR A 104 12.04 5.14 3.71
C THR A 104 12.91 6.03 4.58
N GLU A 105 13.88 5.43 5.27
CA GLU A 105 15.09 6.10 5.73
C GLU A 105 16.10 6.06 4.57
N VAL A 106 16.45 7.23 4.03
CA VAL A 106 17.33 7.32 2.86
C VAL A 106 18.76 7.05 3.26
N GLY A 107 19.42 6.14 2.54
CA GLY A 107 20.87 5.94 2.59
C GLY A 107 21.49 6.57 1.34
N ASP A 108 21.78 5.73 0.36
CA ASP A 108 22.31 6.13 -0.95
C ASP A 108 21.27 6.77 -1.87
N GLY A 109 19.96 6.64 -1.57
CA GLY A 109 18.87 7.21 -2.37
C GLY A 109 18.61 6.47 -3.69
N ALA A 110 19.25 5.33 -3.93
CA ALA A 110 19.17 4.60 -5.20
C ALA A 110 17.90 3.74 -5.32
N ASN A 111 17.19 3.46 -4.21
CA ASN A 111 16.00 2.61 -4.18
C ASN A 111 14.74 3.36 -3.69
N THR A 112 14.75 4.69 -3.80
CA THR A 112 13.65 5.55 -3.38
C THR A 112 13.32 6.55 -4.47
N LEU A 113 12.04 6.67 -4.79
CA LEU A 113 11.55 7.69 -5.72
C LEU A 113 11.52 9.05 -5.03
N PHE A 114 12.14 10.06 -5.66
CA PHE A 114 12.23 11.42 -5.13
C PHE A 114 10.85 12.04 -4.92
N TRP A 115 10.00 12.07 -5.96
CA TRP A 115 8.71 12.76 -5.90
C TRP A 115 7.63 12.01 -5.10
N LYS A 116 7.61 10.68 -5.20
CA LYS A 116 6.52 9.83 -4.68
C LYS A 116 6.86 9.04 -3.42
N GLY A 117 8.14 8.82 -3.14
CA GLY A 117 8.56 8.08 -1.95
C GLY A 117 8.28 8.89 -0.69
N LYS A 118 7.89 8.22 0.40
CA LYS A 118 7.76 8.84 1.72
C LYS A 118 9.08 8.81 2.46
N TRP A 119 9.97 9.73 2.13
CA TRP A 119 11.35 9.70 2.60
C TRP A 119 11.79 11.02 3.25
N LEU A 120 11.03 12.10 3.06
CA LEU A 120 11.29 13.38 3.68
C LEU A 120 10.40 13.51 4.93
N ALA A 121 10.98 13.25 6.11
CA ALA A 121 10.27 13.22 7.40
C ALA A 121 8.99 12.35 7.38
N GLY A 122 9.03 11.21 6.67
CA GLY A 122 7.90 10.28 6.54
C GLY A 122 6.79 10.73 5.58
N ARG A 123 6.98 11.83 4.84
CA ARG A 123 6.08 12.31 3.79
C ARG A 123 6.74 12.26 2.42
N SER A 124 5.92 12.26 1.38
CA SER A 124 6.39 12.41 0.00
C SER A 124 6.39 13.86 -0.42
N ILE A 125 7.23 14.22 -1.38
CA ILE A 125 7.24 15.57 -1.94
C ILE A 125 5.90 15.87 -2.61
N GLN A 126 5.25 14.88 -3.23
CA GLN A 126 3.89 15.01 -3.75
C GLN A 126 2.88 15.45 -2.66
N ASP A 127 3.05 15.01 -1.42
CA ASP A 127 2.16 15.39 -0.30
C ASP A 127 2.53 16.76 0.28
N LEU A 128 3.82 17.10 0.27
CA LEU A 128 4.37 18.34 0.81
C LEU A 128 4.15 19.54 -0.11
N ALA A 129 4.33 19.32 -1.41
CA ALA A 129 4.38 20.33 -2.46
C ALA A 129 3.49 19.91 -3.65
N PRO A 130 2.16 19.81 -3.47
CA PRO A 130 1.25 19.31 -4.49
C PRO A 130 1.17 20.20 -5.74
N ASN A 131 1.28 21.53 -5.59
CA ASN A 131 1.23 22.45 -6.73
C ASN A 131 2.50 22.34 -7.58
N LEU A 132 3.67 22.27 -6.94
CA LEU A 132 4.94 22.00 -7.60
C LEU A 132 4.95 20.63 -8.28
N TYR A 133 4.48 19.58 -7.58
CA TYR A 133 4.42 18.24 -8.15
C TYR A 133 3.48 18.16 -9.37
N SER A 134 2.45 19.00 -9.44
CA SER A 134 1.54 19.05 -10.60
C SER A 134 2.24 19.45 -11.91
N LEU A 135 3.37 20.18 -11.80
CA LEU A 135 4.22 20.59 -12.91
C LEU A 135 5.22 19.50 -13.35
N VAL A 136 5.29 18.38 -12.63
CA VAL A 136 6.22 17.28 -12.92
C VAL A 136 5.53 16.23 -13.79
N PRO A 137 6.04 15.95 -15.00
CA PRO A 137 5.47 14.90 -15.85
C PRO A 137 5.50 13.53 -15.16
N LYS A 138 4.40 12.78 -15.25
CA LYS A 138 4.26 11.44 -14.63
C LYS A 138 5.42 10.50 -14.96
N ARG A 139 5.97 10.58 -16.18
CA ARG A 139 7.12 9.77 -16.62
C ARG A 139 8.38 10.04 -15.78
N LYS A 140 8.63 11.31 -15.43
CA LYS A 140 9.76 11.72 -14.58
C LYS A 140 9.48 11.37 -13.13
N ALA A 141 8.29 11.71 -12.62
CA ALA A 141 7.86 11.37 -11.26
C ALA A 141 7.98 9.88 -10.92
N ASN A 142 7.68 9.00 -11.87
CA ASN A 142 7.73 7.54 -11.68
C ASN A 142 9.14 6.93 -11.80
N ARG A 143 10.17 7.72 -12.15
CA ARG A 143 11.53 7.21 -12.42
C ARG A 143 12.61 7.91 -11.61
N ARG A 144 12.41 9.19 -11.27
CA ARG A 144 13.39 10.01 -10.57
C ARG A 144 13.69 9.39 -9.20
N LYS A 145 14.93 8.94 -9.00
CA LYS A 145 15.41 8.48 -7.70
C LYS A 145 15.91 9.67 -6.87
N VAL A 146 16.05 9.47 -5.56
CA VAL A 146 16.55 10.52 -4.66
C VAL A 146 17.99 10.89 -5.03
N VAL A 147 18.85 9.89 -5.28
CA VAL A 147 20.24 10.12 -5.70
C VAL A 147 20.35 10.96 -6.96
N ASP A 148 19.60 10.61 -8.01
CA ASP A 148 19.59 11.31 -9.30
C ASP A 148 19.03 12.75 -9.18
N ALA A 149 18.28 13.05 -8.13
CA ALA A 149 17.67 14.36 -7.91
C ALA A 149 18.56 15.31 -7.10
N LEU A 150 19.31 14.75 -6.14
CA LEU A 150 20.14 15.53 -5.22
C LEU A 150 21.58 15.71 -5.72
N VAL A 151 22.20 14.67 -6.29
CA VAL A 151 23.60 14.73 -6.74
C VAL A 151 23.76 15.54 -8.03
N ASP A 152 22.87 15.33 -8.99
CA ASP A 152 22.98 15.96 -10.32
C ASP A 152 22.18 17.28 -10.45
N GLU A 153 21.59 17.78 -9.36
CA GLU A 153 20.62 18.91 -9.34
C GLU A 153 19.47 18.81 -10.37
N ASN A 154 19.27 17.64 -10.96
CA ASN A 154 18.32 17.40 -12.05
C ASN A 154 16.85 17.49 -11.60
N ARG A 155 16.60 17.79 -10.32
CA ARG A 155 15.25 18.04 -9.76
C ARG A 155 14.57 19.24 -10.41
N VAL A 156 15.31 20.33 -10.68
CA VAL A 156 14.75 21.54 -11.31
C VAL A 156 14.34 21.25 -12.75
N ALA A 157 15.15 20.47 -13.46
CA ALA A 157 14.87 20.06 -14.83
C ALA A 157 13.59 19.22 -14.97
N ASP A 158 13.05 18.67 -13.87
CA ASP A 158 11.80 17.91 -13.86
C ASP A 158 10.55 18.77 -13.90
N ILE A 159 10.64 20.03 -13.49
CA ILE A 159 9.53 20.98 -13.46
C ILE A 159 9.28 21.48 -14.89
N GLN A 160 8.03 21.46 -15.34
CA GLN A 160 7.63 21.90 -16.67
C GLN A 160 6.42 22.82 -16.63
N GLY A 161 6.37 23.75 -17.57
CA GLY A 161 5.28 24.71 -17.69
C GLY A 161 5.52 25.99 -16.88
N GLU A 162 4.48 26.81 -16.77
CA GLU A 162 4.52 28.05 -16.00
C GLU A 162 4.41 27.76 -14.51
N ILE A 163 5.31 28.36 -13.73
CA ILE A 163 5.35 28.19 -12.28
C ILE A 163 4.40 29.22 -11.66
N SER A 164 3.37 28.75 -10.94
CA SER A 164 2.50 29.63 -10.15
C SER A 164 3.24 30.13 -8.90
N LEU A 165 2.73 31.19 -8.29
CA LEU A 165 3.30 31.72 -7.04
C LEU A 165 3.29 30.65 -5.93
N GLU A 166 2.22 29.87 -5.82
CA GLU A 166 2.09 28.78 -4.84
C GLU A 166 3.14 27.68 -5.08
N ALA A 167 3.33 27.26 -6.33
CA ALA A 167 4.35 26.29 -6.69
C ALA A 167 5.77 26.80 -6.41
N LEU A 168 6.00 28.11 -6.59
CA LEU A 168 7.28 28.75 -6.25
C LEU A 168 7.53 28.74 -4.73
N TRP A 169 6.52 29.06 -3.92
CA TRP A 169 6.64 28.99 -2.46
C TRP A 169 6.92 27.57 -1.98
N GLU A 170 6.19 26.58 -2.50
CA GLU A 170 6.43 25.18 -2.21
C GLU A 170 7.85 24.74 -2.61
N TYR A 171 8.38 25.26 -3.73
CA TYR A 171 9.74 24.99 -4.15
C TYR A 171 10.79 25.57 -3.18
N LEU A 172 10.58 26.79 -2.68
CA LEU A 172 11.51 27.42 -1.73
C LEU A 172 11.53 26.67 -0.38
N ASP A 173 10.36 26.32 0.15
CA ASP A 173 10.26 25.51 1.38
C ASP A 173 10.92 24.14 1.22
N LEU A 174 10.71 23.52 0.04
CA LEU A 174 11.37 22.27 -0.30
C LEU A 174 12.89 22.44 -0.46
N TRP A 175 13.36 23.57 -0.99
CA TRP A 175 14.79 23.83 -1.18
C TRP A 175 15.51 23.84 0.16
N ASP A 176 14.98 24.55 1.14
CA ASP A 176 15.55 24.66 2.48
C ASP A 176 15.61 23.28 3.16
N THR A 177 14.49 22.55 3.13
CA THR A 177 14.43 21.19 3.71
C THR A 177 15.35 20.19 3.03
N LEU A 178 15.53 20.28 1.71
CA LEU A 178 16.43 19.38 0.97
C LEU A 178 17.91 19.72 1.16
N THR A 179 18.24 20.93 1.59
CA THR A 179 19.63 21.33 1.84
C THR A 179 20.21 20.62 3.08
N GLU A 180 19.34 20.19 4.00
CA GLU A 180 19.72 19.42 5.20
C GLU A 180 19.85 17.91 4.94
N VAL A 181 19.52 17.43 3.74
CA VAL A 181 19.55 16.01 3.41
C VAL A 181 20.93 15.62 2.90
N GLU A 182 21.63 14.78 3.65
CA GLU A 182 22.90 14.17 3.24
C GLU A 182 22.73 12.70 2.88
N LEU A 183 23.18 12.31 1.69
CA LEU A 183 23.19 10.92 1.24
C LEU A 183 24.41 10.19 1.82
N GLN A 184 24.20 8.93 2.22
CA GLN A 184 25.24 8.09 2.81
C GLN A 184 25.78 7.13 1.74
N ASP A 185 26.98 7.41 1.24
CA ASP A 185 27.61 6.56 0.23
C ASP A 185 27.86 5.14 0.78
N GLY A 186 27.52 4.14 -0.01
CA GLY A 186 27.62 2.72 0.36
C GLY A 186 26.57 2.19 1.36
N ALA A 187 25.67 3.03 1.88
CA ALA A 187 24.57 2.57 2.75
C ALA A 187 23.26 2.45 1.97
N SER A 188 22.69 1.25 1.84
CA SER A 188 21.43 1.07 1.12
C SER A 188 20.24 1.72 1.84
N ASP A 189 19.29 2.27 1.08
CA ASP A 189 17.99 2.71 1.60
C ASP A 189 17.30 1.66 2.48
N LYS A 190 16.74 2.09 3.61
CA LYS A 190 16.00 1.23 4.54
C LYS A 190 14.51 1.52 4.50
N HIS A 191 13.73 0.53 4.05
CA HIS A 191 12.27 0.65 3.96
C HIS A 191 11.60 0.09 5.21
N ILE A 192 10.63 0.84 5.73
CA ILE A 192 9.91 0.54 6.96
C ILE A 192 8.44 0.37 6.64
N TRP A 193 7.89 -0.77 7.03
CA TRP A 193 6.46 -1.06 7.01
C TRP A 193 5.81 -0.47 8.26
N ARG A 194 5.23 0.73 8.14
CA ARG A 194 4.73 1.51 9.28
C ARG A 194 3.51 0.91 9.97
N LEU A 195 2.81 -0.01 9.31
CA LEU A 195 1.61 -0.68 9.83
C LEU A 195 1.95 -1.87 10.75
N SER A 196 3.22 -2.02 11.13
CA SER A 196 3.69 -3.00 12.11
C SER A 196 4.69 -2.33 13.06
N SER A 197 4.64 -2.67 14.34
CA SER A 197 5.61 -2.20 15.33
C SER A 197 7.04 -2.67 15.05
N SER A 198 7.20 -3.79 14.37
CA SER A 198 8.51 -4.31 13.95
C SER A 198 9.12 -3.56 12.76
N GLY A 199 8.34 -2.70 12.09
CA GLY A 199 8.75 -2.10 10.81
C GLY A 199 8.83 -3.10 9.65
N VAL A 200 8.42 -4.35 9.85
CA VAL A 200 8.47 -5.42 8.83
C VAL A 200 7.06 -5.78 8.38
N TYR A 201 6.89 -5.94 7.07
CA TYR A 201 5.64 -6.38 6.48
C TYR A 201 5.22 -7.78 6.96
N THR A 202 3.95 -7.91 7.31
CA THR A 202 3.28 -9.21 7.42
C THR A 202 1.93 -9.13 6.71
N THR A 203 1.44 -10.26 6.18
CA THR A 203 0.10 -10.29 5.59
C THR A 203 -0.97 -9.92 6.61
N LYS A 204 -0.76 -10.24 7.90
CA LYS A 204 -1.68 -9.88 8.97
C LYS A 204 -1.76 -8.36 9.15
N SER A 205 -0.63 -7.67 9.33
CA SER A 205 -0.62 -6.22 9.49
C SER A 205 -1.19 -5.48 8.28
N ALA A 206 -0.93 -5.98 7.07
CA ALA A 206 -1.55 -5.44 5.86
C ALA A 206 -3.06 -5.69 5.79
N TYR A 207 -3.53 -6.86 6.24
CA TYR A 207 -4.96 -7.18 6.29
C TYR A 207 -5.68 -6.32 7.31
N ASP A 208 -5.15 -6.20 8.53
CA ASP A 208 -5.77 -5.44 9.61
C ASP A 208 -5.88 -3.95 9.24
N ALA A 209 -4.86 -3.39 8.57
CA ALA A 209 -4.87 -2.02 8.08
C ALA A 209 -5.98 -1.70 7.06
N LEU A 210 -6.47 -2.70 6.32
CA LEU A 210 -7.62 -2.52 5.41
C LEU A 210 -8.95 -2.30 6.14
N PHE A 211 -8.97 -2.52 7.45
CA PHE A 211 -10.12 -2.29 8.33
C PHE A 211 -9.87 -1.17 9.36
N GLU A 212 -8.72 -0.48 9.29
CA GLU A 212 -8.50 0.72 10.11
C GLU A 212 -9.54 1.79 9.77
N GLY A 213 -10.11 2.41 10.81
CA GLY A 213 -11.20 3.37 10.67
C GLY A 213 -12.58 2.74 10.44
N ALA A 214 -12.71 1.41 10.42
CA ALA A 214 -14.01 0.75 10.34
C ALA A 214 -14.80 0.92 11.65
N ILE A 215 -16.10 1.18 11.51
CA ILE A 215 -17.02 1.29 12.65
C ILE A 215 -17.28 -0.10 13.22
N SER A 216 -17.04 -0.28 14.53
CA SER A 216 -17.44 -1.48 15.27
C SER A 216 -18.96 -1.53 15.42
N PHE A 217 -19.56 -2.71 15.26
CA PHE A 217 -20.95 -2.94 15.61
C PHE A 217 -21.02 -3.66 16.96
N ALA A 218 -21.89 -3.20 17.85
CA ALA A 218 -22.01 -3.78 19.17
C ALA A 218 -22.62 -5.20 19.09
N PRO A 219 -22.18 -6.15 19.94
CA PRO A 219 -22.68 -7.54 19.93
C PRO A 219 -24.21 -7.66 20.13
N TYR A 220 -24.84 -6.63 20.72
CA TYR A 220 -26.25 -6.64 21.12
C TYR A 220 -27.21 -5.97 20.12
N GLU A 221 -26.76 -5.43 18.98
CA GLU A 221 -27.65 -4.95 17.90
C GLU A 221 -28.29 -6.11 17.10
N HIS A 222 -28.47 -7.25 17.76
CA HIS A 222 -29.07 -8.46 17.25
C HIS A 222 -30.30 -8.82 18.08
N ILE A 223 -31.40 -8.09 17.84
CA ILE A 223 -32.77 -8.64 17.85
C ILE A 223 -33.45 -8.13 16.58
#